data_AF-A0A951R4Z1-F1
#
_entry.id   AF-A0A951R4Z1-F1
#
_cell.length_a   1.000
_cell.length_b   1.000
_cell.length_c   1.000
_cell.angle_alpha   90.00
_cell.angle_beta   90.00
_cell.angle_gamma   90.00
#
_symmetry.space_group_name_H-M   'P 1'
#
loop_
_entity.id
_entity.type
_entity.pdbx_description
1 polymer ?
#
loop_
_entity_poly.entity_id
_entity_poly.type
_entity_poly.pdbx_seq_one_letter_code
_entity_poly.pdbx_strand_id
1 'polypeptide(L)'
;MTVLDEFIKNLCGTFNNDEQIAKELKSGEVKHPCAKHINGICNEKIKNLPNDFKGYFVIEESYYKQGNFNNILPHLFLFTLNDNNKVVLTSYELPKGITKEDFKNDNKNLVMDFNELIISEKFTPMVYDECNGVFTGESTSYFTPITKFELKERIEKDVLYVSEVFYKNDKITFGFIDPIIYKRV
;
A
#
# COMPACT_ATOMS: atom_id res chain seq x y z
N MET A 1 5.44 17.30 -14.88
CA MET A 1 5.01 16.30 -13.88
C MET A 1 4.58 15.10 -14.69
N THR A 2 5.23 13.95 -14.49
CA THR A 2 4.84 12.69 -15.15
C THR A 2 3.59 12.12 -14.48
N VAL A 3 2.93 11.16 -15.13
CA VAL A 3 1.81 10.41 -14.53
C VAL A 3 2.23 9.70 -13.23
N LEU A 4 3.48 9.25 -13.15
CA LEU A 4 4.06 8.69 -11.92
C LEU A 4 4.20 9.74 -10.81
N ASP A 5 4.66 10.95 -11.13
CA ASP A 5 4.79 12.02 -10.14
C ASP A 5 3.42 12.44 -9.59
N GLU A 6 2.39 12.47 -10.43
CA GLU A 6 1.02 12.74 -10.01
C GLU A 6 0.46 11.64 -9.11
N PHE A 7 0.67 10.38 -9.49
CA PHE A 7 0.31 9.23 -8.68
C PHE A 7 0.95 9.30 -7.29
N ILE A 8 2.27 9.51 -7.24
CA ILE A 8 3.02 9.56 -5.98
C ILE A 8 2.60 10.75 -5.11
N LYS A 9 2.31 11.91 -5.71
CA LYS A 9 1.75 13.05 -5.00
C LYS A 9 0.41 12.72 -4.34
N ASN A 10 -0.45 11.96 -5.02
CA ASN A 10 -1.74 11.55 -4.47
C ASN A 10 -1.60 10.44 -3.41
N LEU A 11 -0.67 9.49 -3.61
CA LEU A 11 -0.43 8.37 -2.71
C LEU A 11 0.28 8.75 -1.41
N CYS A 12 1.31 9.60 -1.47
CA CYS A 12 2.16 9.91 -0.31
C CYS A 12 1.50 10.89 0.65
N GLY A 13 1.67 10.67 1.95
CA GLY A 13 1.13 11.47 3.04
C GLY A 13 0.58 10.61 4.18
N THR A 14 -0.12 11.26 5.11
CA THR A 14 -0.82 10.58 6.21
C THR A 14 -2.32 10.56 5.92
N PHE A 15 -2.95 9.40 6.09
CA PHE A 15 -4.37 9.21 5.84
C PHE A 15 -5.01 8.35 6.93
N ASN A 16 -6.29 8.56 7.21
CA ASN A 16 -7.06 7.70 8.12
C ASN A 16 -8.52 7.55 7.66
N ASN A 17 -9.24 6.59 8.25
CA ASN A 17 -10.65 6.35 7.94
C ASN A 17 -11.61 6.86 9.04
N ASP A 18 -11.21 7.86 9.82
CA ASP A 18 -12.01 8.34 10.98
C ASP A 18 -13.43 8.75 10.57
N GLU A 19 -13.58 9.38 9.40
CA GLU A 19 -14.89 9.74 8.86
C GLU A 19 -15.75 8.53 8.48
N GLN A 20 -15.16 7.45 7.96
CA GLN A 20 -15.86 6.21 7.64
C GLN A 20 -16.38 5.56 8.93
N ILE A 21 -15.51 5.46 9.93
CA ILE A 21 -15.86 4.91 11.25
C ILE A 21 -16.95 5.74 11.93
N ALA A 22 -16.87 7.07 11.87
CA ALA A 22 -17.90 7.95 12.44
C ALA A 22 -19.27 7.75 11.78
N LYS A 23 -19.33 7.46 10.47
CA LYS A 23 -20.58 7.14 9.76
C LYS A 23 -21.12 5.78 10.17
N GLU A 24 -20.25 4.77 10.25
CA GLU A 24 -20.60 3.41 10.65
C GLU A 24 -21.16 3.32 12.07
N LEU A 25 -20.52 4.01 13.02
CA LEU A 25 -21.00 4.16 14.38
C LEU A 25 -22.40 4.80 14.43
N LYS A 26 -22.66 5.82 13.61
CA LYS A 26 -23.99 6.45 13.51
C LYS A 26 -25.04 5.52 12.91
N SER A 27 -24.66 4.62 12.00
CA SER A 27 -25.57 3.60 11.46
C SER A 27 -25.80 2.42 12.41
N GLY A 28 -25.04 2.32 13.52
CA GLY A 28 -25.18 1.26 14.52
C GLY A 28 -24.44 -0.04 14.18
N GLU A 29 -23.64 -0.06 13.12
CA GLU A 29 -22.86 -1.21 12.67
C GLU A 29 -21.47 -0.75 12.24
N VAL A 30 -20.42 -1.21 12.95
CA VAL A 30 -19.02 -0.97 12.59
C VAL A 30 -18.50 -2.16 11.81
N LYS A 31 -18.20 -1.93 10.54
CA LYS A 31 -17.76 -2.95 9.59
C LYS A 31 -16.25 -2.95 9.44
N HIS A 32 -15.65 -1.76 9.43
CA HIS A 32 -14.22 -1.60 9.19
C HIS A 32 -13.44 -1.35 10.50
N PRO A 33 -12.16 -1.73 10.56
CA PRO A 33 -11.28 -1.32 11.65
C PRO A 33 -10.99 0.17 11.56
N CYS A 34 -10.65 0.80 12.68
CA CYS A 34 -9.95 2.08 12.63
C CYS A 34 -8.61 1.84 11.95
N ALA A 35 -8.31 2.62 10.91
CA ALA A 35 -7.17 2.39 10.05
C ALA A 35 -6.45 3.70 9.71
N LYS A 36 -5.13 3.63 9.62
CA LYS A 36 -4.27 4.74 9.23
C LYS A 36 -3.17 4.25 8.28
N HIS A 37 -2.96 4.97 7.19
CA HIS A 37 -1.82 4.79 6.30
C HIS A 37 -0.85 5.96 6.40
N ILE A 38 0.45 5.68 6.39
CA ILE A 38 1.51 6.67 6.23
C ILE A 38 2.39 6.23 5.07
N ASN A 39 2.36 6.98 3.98
CA ASN A 39 3.09 6.68 2.76
C ASN A 39 4.17 7.73 2.55
N GLY A 40 5.42 7.32 2.49
CA GLY A 40 6.54 8.23 2.24
C GLY A 40 7.57 7.66 1.29
N ILE A 41 8.06 8.51 0.38
CA ILE A 41 9.16 8.17 -0.52
C ILE A 41 10.40 7.90 0.33
N CYS A 42 11.06 6.76 0.08
CA CYS A 42 12.20 6.30 0.88
C CYS A 42 13.48 6.09 0.06
N ASN A 43 13.54 6.55 -1.20
CA ASN A 43 14.74 6.42 -2.05
C ASN A 43 16.02 6.90 -1.36
N GLU A 44 15.96 7.99 -0.57
CA GLU A 44 17.09 8.53 0.19
C GLU A 44 17.61 7.61 1.31
N LYS A 45 16.77 6.65 1.75
CA LYS A 45 17.13 5.63 2.74
C LYS A 45 17.76 4.39 2.10
N ILE A 46 17.90 4.35 0.77
CA ILE A 46 18.42 3.20 0.02
C ILE A 46 19.83 3.51 -0.51
N LYS A 47 20.86 2.89 0.07
CA LYS A 47 22.23 2.94 -0.48
C LYS A 47 22.32 2.11 -1.75
N ASN A 48 23.31 2.46 -2.59
CA ASN A 48 23.58 1.80 -3.88
C ASN A 48 22.42 1.85 -4.89
N LEU A 49 21.45 2.76 -4.70
CA LEU A 49 20.43 3.03 -5.69
C LEU A 49 21.09 3.68 -6.93
N PRO A 50 20.80 3.25 -8.17
CA PRO A 50 21.35 3.87 -9.37
C PRO A 50 21.03 5.37 -9.45
N ASN A 51 22.00 6.19 -9.86
CA ASN A 51 21.83 7.65 -9.96
C ASN A 51 20.73 8.07 -10.95
N ASP A 52 20.47 7.25 -11.96
CA ASP A 52 19.47 7.45 -12.99
C ASP A 52 18.18 6.65 -12.75
N PHE A 53 18.01 6.07 -11.56
CA PHE A 53 16.86 5.23 -11.21
C PHE A 53 15.52 5.91 -11.52
N LYS A 54 14.66 5.21 -12.26
CA LYS A 54 13.36 5.70 -12.74
C LYS A 54 12.22 5.06 -11.96
N GLY A 55 12.04 5.49 -10.71
CA GLY A 55 10.96 5.01 -9.87
C GLY A 55 11.02 5.58 -8.45
N TYR A 56 9.95 5.34 -7.71
CA TYR A 56 9.85 5.74 -6.31
C TYR A 56 9.65 4.49 -5.46
N PHE A 57 10.59 4.26 -4.56
CA PHE A 57 10.36 3.39 -3.43
C PHE A 57 9.54 4.14 -2.38
N VAL A 58 8.51 3.51 -1.87
CA VAL A 58 7.61 4.05 -0.85
C VAL A 58 7.54 3.07 0.31
N ILE A 59 7.76 3.58 1.52
CA ILE A 59 7.37 2.87 2.74
C ILE A 59 5.91 3.21 2.98
N GLU A 60 5.07 2.19 2.92
CA GLU A 60 3.67 2.25 3.33
C GLU A 60 3.57 1.66 4.73
N GLU A 61 3.10 2.44 5.69
CA GLU A 61 2.83 1.98 7.04
C GLU A 61 1.33 1.86 7.25
N SER A 62 0.84 0.65 7.50
CA SER A 62 -0.55 0.40 7.88
C SER A 62 -0.70 0.17 9.38
N TYR A 63 -1.62 0.91 9.99
CA TYR A 63 -2.00 0.74 11.39
C TYR A 63 -3.49 0.43 11.48
N TYR A 64 -3.81 -0.76 11.99
CA TYR A 64 -5.20 -1.20 12.18
C TYR A 64 -5.51 -1.38 13.66
N LYS A 65 -6.70 -0.93 14.06
CA LYS A 65 -7.24 -1.13 15.41
C LYS A 65 -8.69 -1.61 15.35
N GLN A 66 -8.95 -2.75 15.97
CA GLN A 66 -10.29 -3.32 16.12
C GLN A 66 -10.45 -3.94 17.51
N GLY A 67 -11.27 -3.33 18.35
CA GLY A 67 -11.38 -3.70 19.76
C GLY A 67 -10.02 -3.61 20.47
N ASN A 68 -9.54 -4.75 20.99
CA ASN A 68 -8.24 -4.87 21.67
C ASN A 68 -7.09 -5.23 20.73
N PHE A 69 -7.37 -5.51 19.44
CA PHE A 69 -6.35 -5.88 18.47
C PHE A 69 -5.77 -4.62 17.82
N ASN A 70 -4.45 -4.50 17.88
CA ASN A 70 -3.67 -3.53 17.12
C ASN A 70 -2.74 -4.30 16.20
N ASN A 71 -2.69 -3.93 14.93
CA ASN A 71 -1.82 -4.55 13.94
C ASN A 71 -1.02 -3.48 13.20
N ILE A 72 0.27 -3.73 13.02
CA ILE A 72 1.18 -2.88 12.25
C ILE A 72 1.67 -3.73 11.08
N LEU A 73 1.42 -3.23 9.87
CA LEU A 73 1.80 -3.90 8.63
C LEU A 73 2.51 -2.89 7.75
N PRO A 74 3.85 -2.84 7.78
CA PRO A 74 4.57 -1.96 6.89
C PRO A 74 5.03 -2.72 5.64
N HIS A 75 5.01 -2.04 4.51
CA HIS A 75 5.37 -2.58 3.20
C HIS A 75 6.40 -1.69 2.51
N LEU A 76 7.29 -2.33 1.73
CA LEU A 76 8.16 -1.63 0.79
C LEU A 76 7.61 -1.84 -0.61
N PHE A 77 7.20 -0.74 -1.23
CA PHE A 77 6.66 -0.75 -2.58
C PHE A 77 7.56 0.04 -3.53
N LEU A 78 7.64 -0.43 -4.76
CA LEU A 78 8.25 0.29 -5.87
C LEU A 78 7.17 0.66 -6.88
N PHE A 79 7.13 1.94 -7.23
CA PHE A 79 6.29 2.46 -8.30
C PHE A 79 7.16 2.91 -9.48
N THR A 80 6.89 2.33 -10.65
CA THR A 80 7.56 2.64 -11.93
C THR A 80 6.54 2.87 -13.04
N LEU A 81 7.01 3.19 -14.24
CA LEU A 81 6.21 3.19 -15.46
C LEU A 81 6.55 1.97 -16.31
N ASN A 82 5.54 1.31 -16.87
CA ASN A 82 5.74 0.32 -17.93
C ASN A 82 5.85 0.99 -19.31
N ASP A 83 6.07 0.19 -20.35
CA ASP A 83 6.21 0.65 -21.75
C ASP A 83 4.99 1.42 -22.28
N ASN A 84 3.83 1.26 -21.65
CA ASN A 84 2.59 1.97 -21.99
C ASN A 84 2.37 3.23 -21.12
N ASN A 85 3.39 3.70 -20.40
CA ASN A 85 3.31 4.81 -19.43
C ASN A 85 2.26 4.60 -18.33
N LYS A 86 1.94 3.34 -17.97
CA LYS A 86 1.07 3.06 -16.82
C LYS A 86 1.91 2.87 -15.57
N VAL A 87 1.40 3.34 -14.44
CA VAL A 87 2.01 3.12 -13.13
C VAL A 87 1.93 1.64 -12.79
N VAL A 88 3.05 1.09 -12.30
CA VAL A 88 3.14 -0.30 -11.85
C VAL A 88 3.61 -0.33 -10.40
N LEU A 89 2.84 -0.96 -9.53
CA LEU A 89 3.21 -1.31 -8.16
C LEU A 89 3.90 -2.67 -8.15
N THR A 90 5.12 -2.72 -7.63
CA THR A 90 5.84 -3.95 -7.30
C THR A 90 6.11 -3.99 -5.80
N SER A 91 5.83 -5.15 -5.18
CA SER A 91 6.07 -5.35 -3.75
C SER A 91 7.44 -5.98 -3.49
N TYR A 92 8.09 -5.55 -2.42
CA TYR A 92 9.34 -6.09 -1.93
C TYR A 92 9.14 -6.74 -0.57
N GLU A 93 9.93 -7.77 -0.29
CA GLU A 93 10.02 -8.35 1.04
C GLU A 93 10.58 -7.31 2.03
N LEU A 94 10.17 -7.42 3.29
CA LEU A 94 10.71 -6.58 4.35
C LEU A 94 12.25 -6.76 4.40
N PRO A 95 13.06 -5.67 4.42
CA PRO A 95 14.50 -5.79 4.42
C PRO A 95 15.01 -6.64 5.60
N LYS A 96 15.99 -7.49 5.33
CA LYS A 96 16.50 -8.47 6.30
C LYS A 96 17.03 -7.75 7.54
N GLY A 97 16.66 -8.27 8.71
CA GLY A 97 17.12 -7.75 10.00
C GLY A 97 16.41 -6.49 10.49
N ILE A 98 15.39 -6.00 9.77
CA ILE A 98 14.56 -4.87 10.20
C ILE A 98 13.21 -5.41 10.70
N THR A 99 12.80 -4.98 11.89
CA THR A 99 11.51 -5.36 12.46
C THR A 99 10.38 -4.57 11.78
N LYS A 100 9.13 -5.01 11.95
CA LYS A 100 7.98 -4.24 11.45
C LYS A 100 7.86 -2.90 12.18
N GLU A 101 8.20 -2.88 13.45
CA GLU A 101 8.14 -1.70 14.31
C GLU A 101 9.19 -0.65 13.92
N ASP A 102 10.34 -1.09 13.43
CA ASP A 102 11.43 -0.22 12.97
C ASP A 102 11.29 0.20 11.50
N PHE A 103 10.51 -0.53 10.70
CA PHE A 103 10.31 -0.24 9.28
C PHE A 103 9.24 0.84 9.06
N LYS A 104 9.61 2.08 9.36
CA LYS A 104 8.72 3.25 9.34
C LYS A 104 9.40 4.49 8.75
N ASN A 105 8.61 5.40 8.19
CA ASN A 105 9.09 6.59 7.50
C ASN A 105 9.91 7.50 8.42
N ASP A 106 9.49 7.67 9.67
CA ASP A 106 10.13 8.56 10.65
C ASP A 106 11.41 7.98 11.29
N ASN A 107 11.75 6.71 11.00
CA ASN A 107 12.98 6.11 11.48
C ASN A 107 14.18 6.71 10.72
N LYS A 108 14.93 7.59 11.39
CA LYS A 108 16.12 8.25 10.85
C LYS A 108 17.31 7.31 10.68
N ASN A 109 17.32 6.19 11.39
CA ASN A 109 18.38 5.19 11.34
C ASN A 109 18.09 4.08 10.33
N LEU A 110 16.92 4.12 9.67
CA LEU A 110 16.55 3.16 8.65
C LEU A 110 17.41 3.37 7.40
N VAL A 111 18.23 2.37 7.10
CA VAL A 111 19.06 2.30 5.90
C VAL A 111 18.89 0.93 5.26
N MET A 112 18.60 0.91 3.97
CA MET A 112 18.45 -0.30 3.15
C MET A 112 19.52 -0.33 2.07
N ASP A 113 19.91 -1.51 1.57
CA ASP A 113 20.79 -1.65 0.40
C ASP A 113 19.99 -2.09 -0.81
N PHE A 114 20.05 -1.34 -1.91
CA PHE A 114 19.37 -1.70 -3.16
C PHE A 114 19.73 -3.12 -3.62
N ASN A 115 20.98 -3.55 -3.43
CA ASN A 115 21.44 -4.88 -3.86
C ASN A 115 20.93 -6.03 -2.96
N GLU A 116 20.39 -5.70 -1.78
CA GLU A 116 19.82 -6.68 -0.84
C GLU A 116 18.29 -6.70 -0.85
N LEU A 117 17.65 -5.78 -1.59
CA LEU A 117 16.20 -5.74 -1.75
C LEU A 117 15.72 -6.94 -2.57
N ILE A 118 14.70 -7.63 -2.06
CA ILE A 118 14.15 -8.84 -2.69
C ILE A 118 12.72 -8.54 -3.11
N ILE A 119 12.43 -8.68 -4.40
CA ILE A 119 11.06 -8.58 -4.92
C ILE A 119 10.22 -9.72 -4.30
N SER A 120 9.02 -9.41 -3.84
CA SER A 120 8.12 -10.42 -3.30
C SER A 120 7.52 -11.26 -4.43
N GLU A 121 7.90 -12.53 -4.50
CA GLU A 121 7.34 -13.48 -5.48
C GLU A 121 5.86 -13.81 -5.21
N LYS A 122 5.38 -13.54 -3.99
CA LYS A 122 4.00 -13.80 -3.60
C LYS A 122 3.03 -12.77 -4.16
N PHE A 123 3.52 -11.58 -4.51
CA PHE A 123 2.68 -10.49 -5.00
C PHE A 123 2.78 -10.38 -6.51
N THR A 124 1.63 -10.40 -7.18
CA THR A 124 1.52 -10.09 -8.59
C THR A 124 1.54 -8.57 -8.77
N PRO A 125 2.51 -7.99 -9.51
CA PRO A 125 2.57 -6.55 -9.73
C PRO A 125 1.24 -5.99 -10.23
N MET A 126 0.83 -4.85 -9.68
CA MET A 126 -0.45 -4.21 -9.99
C MET A 126 -0.21 -3.06 -10.97
N VAL A 127 -1.03 -2.97 -12.01
CA VAL A 127 -0.98 -1.88 -12.99
C VAL A 127 -2.18 -0.96 -12.76
N TYR A 128 -1.94 0.35 -12.75
CA TYR A 128 -3.01 1.33 -12.59
C TYR A 128 -3.41 1.93 -13.94
N ASP A 129 -4.70 2.04 -14.14
CA ASP A 129 -5.31 2.88 -15.16
C ASP A 129 -5.55 4.28 -14.59
N GLU A 130 -5.20 5.31 -15.36
CA GLU A 130 -5.42 6.70 -15.02
C GLU A 130 -6.58 7.27 -15.86
N CYS A 131 -7.48 7.99 -15.21
CA CYS A 131 -8.55 8.73 -15.87
C CYS A 131 -8.89 9.99 -15.07
N ASN A 132 -8.53 11.16 -15.60
CA ASN A 132 -8.82 12.49 -15.03
C ASN A 132 -8.31 12.67 -13.59
N GLY A 133 -7.08 12.24 -13.31
CA GLY A 133 -6.42 12.33 -12.00
C GLY A 133 -6.87 11.27 -11.00
N VAL A 134 -7.66 10.29 -11.46
CA VAL A 134 -8.07 9.12 -10.67
C VAL A 134 -7.32 7.90 -11.19
N PHE A 135 -6.65 7.20 -10.29
CA PHE A 135 -5.93 5.98 -10.58
C PHE A 135 -6.69 4.78 -10.01
N THR A 136 -6.87 3.74 -10.80
CA THR A 136 -7.51 2.49 -10.35
C THR A 136 -6.65 1.30 -10.72
N GLY A 137 -6.40 0.41 -9.76
CA GLY A 137 -5.63 -0.81 -9.95
C GLY A 137 -6.33 -2.00 -9.31
N GLU A 138 -6.15 -3.17 -9.90
CA GLU A 138 -6.57 -4.46 -9.33
C GLU A 138 -5.49 -5.50 -9.58
N SER A 139 -5.19 -6.31 -8.56
CA SER A 139 -4.28 -7.44 -8.66
C SER A 139 -4.80 -8.64 -7.89
N THR A 140 -4.59 -9.83 -8.46
CA THR A 140 -4.85 -11.11 -7.79
C THR A 140 -3.54 -11.86 -7.66
N SER A 141 -3.13 -12.13 -6.42
CA SER A 141 -1.90 -12.82 -6.07
C SER A 141 -2.20 -14.20 -5.51
N TYR A 142 -1.61 -15.26 -6.08
CA TYR A 142 -1.82 -16.65 -5.63
C TYR A 142 -0.67 -17.11 -4.72
N PHE A 143 -0.96 -17.28 -3.44
CA PHE A 143 0.02 -17.75 -2.45
C PHE A 143 0.12 -19.28 -2.45
N THR A 144 -0.99 -19.95 -2.74
CA THR A 144 -1.09 -21.40 -2.96
C THR A 144 -2.18 -21.66 -4.01
N PRO A 145 -2.34 -22.89 -4.54
CA PRO A 145 -3.44 -23.21 -5.46
C PRO A 145 -4.84 -22.89 -4.92
N ILE A 146 -5.00 -22.77 -3.60
CA ILE A 146 -6.28 -22.53 -2.94
C ILE A 146 -6.33 -21.22 -2.16
N THR A 147 -5.21 -20.48 -2.05
CA THR A 147 -5.13 -19.23 -1.31
C THR A 147 -4.76 -18.11 -2.26
N LYS A 148 -5.66 -17.14 -2.41
CA LYS A 148 -5.41 -15.93 -3.19
C LYS A 148 -5.66 -14.67 -2.36
N PHE A 149 -4.98 -13.60 -2.73
CA PHE A 149 -5.13 -12.26 -2.22
C PHE A 149 -5.58 -11.38 -3.37
N GLU A 150 -6.66 -10.62 -3.18
CA GLU A 150 -7.11 -9.61 -4.12
C GLU A 150 -6.90 -8.24 -3.51
N LEU A 151 -6.18 -7.39 -4.22
CA LEU A 151 -5.98 -5.98 -3.91
C LEU A 151 -6.70 -5.16 -4.97
N LYS A 152 -7.55 -4.23 -4.53
CA LYS A 152 -8.16 -3.20 -5.38
C LYS A 152 -7.88 -1.86 -4.76
N GLU A 153 -7.38 -0.95 -5.57
CA GLU A 153 -7.08 0.40 -5.14
C GLU A 153 -7.71 1.42 -6.07
N ARG A 154 -8.25 2.48 -5.48
CA ARG A 154 -8.51 3.73 -6.17
C ARG A 154 -7.80 4.86 -5.43
N ILE A 155 -7.00 5.61 -6.16
CA ILE A 155 -6.21 6.72 -5.63
C ILE A 155 -6.64 7.98 -6.36
N GLU A 156 -7.08 8.97 -5.61
CA GLU A 156 -7.41 10.29 -6.12
C GLU A 156 -6.86 11.35 -5.17
N LYS A 157 -7.04 12.62 -5.53
CA LYS A 157 -6.54 13.72 -4.71
C LYS A 157 -7.13 13.64 -3.28
N ASP A 158 -6.24 13.49 -2.31
CA ASP A 158 -6.51 13.48 -0.87
C ASP A 158 -7.34 12.28 -0.34
N VAL A 159 -7.60 11.26 -1.18
CA VAL A 159 -8.39 10.07 -0.79
C VAL A 159 -7.80 8.80 -1.40
N LEU A 160 -7.68 7.76 -0.57
CA LEU A 160 -7.34 6.39 -0.98
C LEU A 160 -8.51 5.46 -0.66
N TYR A 161 -8.87 4.61 -1.60
CA TYR A 161 -9.82 3.52 -1.42
C TYR A 161 -9.06 2.22 -1.55
N VAL A 162 -9.04 1.41 -0.51
CA VAL A 162 -8.26 0.17 -0.49
C VAL A 162 -9.17 -0.98 -0.08
N SER A 163 -9.26 -1.99 -0.93
CA SER A 163 -9.93 -3.26 -0.67
C SER A 163 -8.89 -4.37 -0.74
N GLU A 164 -8.67 -5.02 0.38
CA GLU A 164 -7.76 -6.15 0.55
C GLU A 164 -8.58 -7.36 0.96
N VAL A 165 -8.54 -8.45 0.20
CA VAL A 165 -9.33 -9.64 0.51
C VAL A 165 -8.50 -10.90 0.33
N PHE A 166 -8.41 -11.69 1.40
CA PHE A 166 -7.84 -13.03 1.35
C PHE A 166 -8.95 -14.07 1.18
N TYR A 167 -8.76 -14.95 0.21
CA TYR A 167 -9.61 -16.10 -0.05
C TYR A 167 -8.87 -17.39 0.25
N LYS A 168 -9.59 -18.37 0.79
CA LYS A 168 -9.18 -19.78 0.86
C LYS A 168 -10.31 -20.66 0.34
N ASN A 169 -10.07 -21.44 -0.71
CA ASN A 169 -11.11 -22.19 -1.43
C ASN A 169 -12.31 -21.30 -1.80
N ASP A 170 -12.05 -20.13 -2.39
CA ASP A 170 -13.04 -19.12 -2.80
C ASP A 170 -13.92 -18.55 -1.68
N LYS A 171 -13.60 -18.83 -0.42
CA LYS A 171 -14.24 -18.23 0.75
C LYS A 171 -13.35 -17.15 1.32
N ILE A 172 -13.93 -16.00 1.63
CA ILE A 172 -13.24 -14.90 2.30
C ILE A 172 -12.82 -15.37 3.70
N THR A 173 -11.52 -15.29 3.97
CA THR A 173 -10.95 -15.60 5.28
C THR A 173 -10.56 -14.36 6.07
N PHE A 174 -10.26 -13.26 5.37
CA PHE A 174 -9.86 -11.99 5.97
C PHE A 174 -10.04 -10.86 4.95
N GLY A 175 -10.23 -9.64 5.44
CA GLY A 175 -10.27 -8.44 4.61
C GLY A 175 -11.69 -7.94 4.30
N PHE A 176 -11.77 -6.92 3.45
CA PHE A 176 -12.99 -6.16 3.18
C PHE A 176 -13.17 -5.99 1.68
N ILE A 177 -14.30 -6.48 1.15
CA ILE A 177 -14.70 -6.26 -0.25
C ILE A 177 -15.08 -4.79 -0.44
N ASP A 178 -15.84 -4.25 0.52
CA ASP A 178 -16.09 -2.82 0.60
C ASP A 178 -14.79 -2.14 1.00
N PRO A 179 -14.35 -1.09 0.28
CA PRO A 179 -13.05 -0.49 0.54
C PRO A 179 -13.03 0.26 1.87
N ILE A 180 -11.89 0.22 2.56
CA ILE A 180 -11.55 1.21 3.57
C ILE A 180 -11.26 2.53 2.84
N ILE A 181 -11.90 3.60 3.29
CA ILE A 181 -11.78 4.94 2.67
C ILE A 181 -10.90 5.80 3.57
N TYR A 182 -9.66 6.00 3.14
CA TYR A 182 -8.68 6.81 3.82
C TYR A 182 -8.69 8.23 3.28
N LYS A 183 -8.89 9.21 4.16
CA LYS A 183 -8.76 10.64 3.85
C LYS A 183 -7.47 11.19 4.40
N ARG A 184 -6.85 12.08 3.62
CA ARG A 184 -5.62 12.78 4.04
C ARG A 184 -5.89 13.64 5.28
N VAL A 185 -4.93 13.67 6.19
CA VAL A 185 -4.94 14.49 7.42
C VAL A 185 -3.74 15.42 7.52
#